data_AF-A0A536RBB1-F1
#
_entry.id   AF-A0A536RBB1-F1
#
_cell.length_a   1.000
_cell.length_b   1.000
_cell.length_c   1.000
_cell.angle_alpha   90.00
_cell.angle_beta   90.00
_cell.angle_gamma   90.00
#
_symmetry.space_group_name_H-M   'P 1'
#
loop_
_entity.id
_entity.type
_entity.pdbx_description
1 polymer ?
#
loop_
_entity_poly.entity_id
_entity_poly.type
_entity_poly.pdbx_seq_one_letter_code
_entity_poly.pdbx_strand_id
1 'polypeptide(L)'
;MRTPWPMAFGLGHVFRRGGVEIDVLAPDGLHTKARRITLPPAHTVQVPGGTQALRRTELVSVRLGRRRGKLPRPNLLGAILVKTRAVDIDDVPENQRLDLAMLLSFVDDAEALGAELHGRERSWLGRRSEMNAVDADCWRPLGADARQQGLSALRTLTRS
;
A
#
# COMPACT_ATOMS: atom_id res chain seq x y z
N MET A 1 -11.90 -26.91 -10.60
CA MET A 1 -12.11 -25.48 -10.29
C MET A 1 -12.67 -25.42 -8.88
N ARG A 2 -11.91 -24.98 -7.86
CA ARG A 2 -12.46 -24.80 -6.51
C ARG A 2 -12.88 -23.34 -6.38
N THR A 3 -14.19 -23.13 -6.33
CA THR A 3 -14.88 -21.87 -6.05
C THR A 3 -14.35 -21.27 -4.74
N PRO A 4 -14.20 -19.93 -4.64
CA PRO A 4 -13.97 -19.32 -3.34
C PRO A 4 -15.14 -19.69 -2.44
N TRP A 5 -14.83 -20.21 -1.26
CA TRP A 5 -15.85 -20.47 -0.26
C TRP A 5 -16.29 -19.10 0.27
N PRO A 6 -17.58 -18.72 0.16
CA PRO A 6 -18.05 -17.50 0.80
C PRO A 6 -17.86 -17.69 2.30
N MET A 7 -16.90 -16.98 2.87
CA MET A 7 -16.85 -16.79 4.32
C MET A 7 -18.11 -16.01 4.70
N ALA A 8 -18.65 -16.29 5.89
CA ALA A 8 -19.88 -15.70 6.40
C ALA A 8 -19.94 -14.19 6.10
N PHE A 9 -21.13 -13.68 5.73
CA PHE A 9 -21.44 -12.30 5.31
C PHE A 9 -21.29 -11.93 3.82
N GLY A 10 -20.99 -12.89 2.93
CA GLY A 10 -20.95 -12.63 1.48
C GLY A 10 -19.72 -11.82 1.05
N LEU A 11 -18.65 -11.89 1.84
CA LEU A 11 -17.33 -11.38 1.47
C LEU A 11 -16.60 -12.42 0.62
N GLY A 12 -16.00 -11.98 -0.48
CA GLY A 12 -15.27 -12.82 -1.42
C GLY A 12 -14.03 -12.09 -1.93
N HIS A 13 -13.15 -11.68 -1.02
CA HIS A 13 -11.93 -10.95 -1.36
C HIS A 13 -10.70 -11.87 -1.47
N VAL A 14 -10.68 -13.01 -0.79
CA VAL A 14 -9.54 -13.94 -0.81
C VAL A 14 -9.71 -14.99 -1.92
N PHE A 15 -8.73 -15.08 -2.82
CA PHE A 15 -8.68 -16.05 -3.91
C PHE A 15 -7.52 -17.00 -3.73
N ARG A 16 -7.79 -18.31 -3.76
CA ARG A 16 -6.77 -19.34 -3.55
C ARG A 16 -6.64 -20.29 -4.72
N ARG A 17 -5.41 -20.56 -5.18
CA ARG A 17 -5.12 -21.59 -6.20
C ARG A 17 -3.71 -22.14 -6.02
N GLY A 18 -3.59 -23.45 -5.86
CA GLY A 18 -2.29 -24.14 -5.86
C GLY A 18 -1.31 -23.62 -4.80
N GLY A 19 -1.80 -23.35 -3.59
CA GLY A 19 -1.00 -22.79 -2.48
C GLY A 19 -0.77 -21.28 -2.55
N VAL A 20 -1.19 -20.62 -3.64
CA VAL A 20 -1.16 -19.15 -3.75
C VAL A 20 -2.47 -18.57 -3.24
N GLU A 21 -2.36 -17.50 -2.47
CA GLU A 21 -3.46 -16.70 -1.96
C GLU A 21 -3.30 -15.25 -2.45
N ILE A 22 -4.39 -14.65 -2.92
CA ILE A 22 -4.43 -13.27 -3.41
C ILE A 22 -5.68 -12.59 -2.86
N ASP A 23 -5.49 -11.42 -2.26
CA ASP A 23 -6.59 -10.54 -1.88
C ASP A 23 -6.95 -9.58 -3.02
N VAL A 24 -8.22 -9.58 -3.39
CA VAL A 24 -8.82 -8.68 -4.37
C VAL A 24 -9.67 -7.68 -3.62
N LEU A 25 -9.17 -6.45 -3.52
CA LEU A 25 -9.78 -5.37 -2.76
C LEU A 25 -10.28 -4.24 -3.68
N ALA A 26 -11.34 -3.57 -3.27
CA ALA A 26 -11.87 -2.42 -3.99
C ALA A 26 -11.11 -1.14 -3.62
N PRO A 27 -10.89 -0.19 -4.55
CA PRO A 27 -10.49 1.15 -4.16
C PRO A 27 -11.61 1.84 -3.37
N ASP A 28 -11.22 2.82 -2.56
CA ASP A 28 -12.15 3.73 -1.87
C ASP A 28 -12.99 4.56 -2.86
N GLY A 29 -14.11 5.11 -2.39
CA GLY A 29 -15.03 5.91 -3.23
C GLY A 29 -15.97 5.10 -4.13
N LEU A 30 -15.95 3.77 -4.04
CA LEU A 30 -16.95 2.92 -4.68
C LEU A 30 -18.15 2.76 -3.75
N HIS A 31 -19.08 3.72 -3.77
CA HIS A 31 -20.17 3.80 -2.79
C HIS A 31 -21.23 2.69 -2.92
N THR A 32 -21.42 2.08 -4.09
CA THR A 32 -22.45 1.05 -4.30
C THR A 32 -21.90 -0.37 -4.21
N LYS A 33 -22.65 -1.28 -3.57
CA LYS A 33 -22.25 -2.70 -3.41
C LYS A 33 -22.06 -3.40 -4.78
N ALA A 34 -22.90 -3.04 -5.76
CA ALA A 34 -22.81 -3.57 -7.12
C ALA A 34 -21.44 -3.30 -7.78
N ARG A 35 -20.76 -2.20 -7.44
CA ARG A 35 -19.42 -1.86 -7.96
C ARG A 35 -18.28 -2.59 -7.26
N ARG A 36 -18.57 -3.36 -6.21
CA ARG A 36 -17.58 -4.10 -5.41
C ARG A 36 -17.77 -5.61 -5.50
N ILE A 37 -18.58 -6.09 -6.45
CA ILE A 37 -18.79 -7.52 -6.68
C ILE A 37 -17.50 -8.12 -7.22
N THR A 38 -17.04 -9.20 -6.61
CA THR A 38 -15.92 -10.00 -7.10
C THR A 38 -16.45 -11.23 -7.82
N LEU A 39 -17.25 -12.04 -7.14
CA LEU A 39 -17.97 -13.19 -7.69
C LEU A 39 -19.39 -13.18 -7.13
N PRO A 40 -20.45 -12.96 -7.94
CA PRO A 40 -21.81 -12.91 -7.43
C PRO A 40 -22.19 -14.12 -6.56
N PRO A 41 -22.85 -13.94 -5.41
CA PRO A 41 -23.29 -12.66 -4.81
C PRO A 41 -22.23 -12.00 -3.90
N ALA A 42 -21.01 -12.54 -3.86
CA ALA A 42 -19.93 -12.07 -3.02
C ALA A 42 -19.34 -10.74 -3.50
N HIS A 43 -18.86 -9.95 -2.54
CA HIS A 43 -18.28 -8.64 -2.75
C HIS A 43 -17.01 -8.46 -1.92
N THR A 44 -16.22 -7.44 -2.23
CA THR A 44 -14.99 -7.11 -1.50
C THR A 44 -15.14 -5.85 -0.64
N VAL A 45 -14.19 -5.66 0.25
CA VAL A 45 -14.02 -4.46 1.09
C VAL A 45 -13.21 -3.40 0.35
N GLN A 46 -13.34 -2.14 0.77
CA GLN A 46 -12.57 -1.03 0.21
C GLN A 46 -11.29 -0.80 1.00
N VAL A 47 -10.21 -0.43 0.30
CA VAL A 47 -8.95 -0.02 0.93
C VAL A 47 -8.82 1.50 0.89
N PRO A 48 -8.67 2.17 2.05
CA PRO A 48 -8.35 3.58 2.11
C PRO A 48 -7.09 3.93 1.30
N GLY A 49 -7.16 4.96 0.45
CA GLY A 49 -6.04 5.32 -0.43
C GLY A 49 -5.91 4.45 -1.68
N GLY A 50 -6.80 3.45 -1.87
CA GLY A 50 -6.78 2.57 -3.03
C GLY A 50 -7.00 3.31 -4.35
N THR A 51 -7.80 4.37 -4.39
CA THR A 51 -7.97 5.21 -5.59
C THR A 51 -6.66 5.89 -5.99
N GLN A 52 -5.92 6.45 -5.02
CA GLN A 52 -4.63 7.11 -5.27
C GLN A 52 -3.60 6.10 -5.76
N ALA A 53 -3.55 4.91 -5.16
CA ALA A 53 -2.67 3.83 -5.60
C ALA A 53 -2.98 3.39 -7.04
N LEU A 54 -4.27 3.22 -7.38
CA LEU A 54 -4.68 2.86 -8.74
C LEU A 54 -4.34 3.94 -9.77
N ARG A 55 -4.58 5.23 -9.45
CA ARG A 55 -4.27 6.35 -10.34
C ARG A 55 -2.76 6.50 -10.60
N ARG A 56 -1.93 6.04 -9.67
CA ARG A 56 -0.46 6.04 -9.79
C ARG A 56 0.09 4.68 -10.19
N THR A 57 -0.66 3.88 -10.95
CA THR A 57 -0.20 2.58 -11.44
C THR A 57 0.84 2.73 -12.55
N GLU A 58 1.93 2.00 -12.43
CA GLU A 58 2.92 1.77 -13.47
C GLU A 58 2.97 0.28 -13.86
N LEU A 59 3.45 -0.01 -15.08
CA LEU A 59 3.61 -1.37 -15.57
C LEU A 59 5.08 -1.78 -15.48
N VAL A 60 5.40 -2.72 -14.58
CA VAL A 60 6.76 -3.26 -14.46
C VAL A 60 6.89 -4.57 -15.23
N SER A 61 7.98 -4.72 -15.98
CA SER A 61 8.27 -5.97 -16.69
C SER A 61 8.79 -7.01 -15.70
N VAL A 62 8.14 -8.17 -15.65
CA VAL A 62 8.51 -9.29 -14.76
C VAL A 62 8.86 -10.53 -15.57
N ARG A 63 9.81 -11.31 -15.07
CA ARG A 63 10.19 -12.60 -15.64
C ARG A 63 10.11 -13.69 -14.58
N LEU A 64 9.27 -14.70 -14.83
CA LEU A 64 9.15 -15.88 -13.98
C LEU A 64 9.58 -17.11 -14.78
N GLY A 65 10.80 -17.58 -14.53
CA GLY A 65 11.45 -18.61 -15.34
C GLY A 65 11.56 -18.17 -16.81
N ARG A 66 10.84 -18.87 -17.69
CA ARG A 66 10.77 -18.57 -19.14
C ARG A 66 9.62 -17.64 -19.53
N ARG A 67 8.70 -17.33 -18.60
CA ARG A 67 7.55 -16.45 -18.88
C ARG A 67 7.93 -15.00 -18.64
N ARG A 68 7.49 -14.10 -19.52
CA ARG A 68 7.60 -12.65 -19.37
C ARG A 68 6.20 -12.05 -19.38
N GLY A 69 6.01 -10.97 -18.63
CA GLY A 69 4.76 -10.23 -18.58
C GLY A 69 4.95 -8.85 -18.00
N LYS A 70 3.88 -8.06 -17.99
CA LYS A 70 3.82 -6.78 -17.30
C LYS A 70 2.91 -6.91 -16.08
N LEU A 71 3.38 -6.44 -14.93
CA LEU A 71 2.62 -6.41 -13.69
C LEU A 71 2.24 -4.95 -13.37
N PRO A 72 0.95 -4.61 -13.29
CA PRO A 72 0.53 -3.31 -12.77
C PRO A 72 0.83 -3.25 -11.27
N ARG A 73 1.53 -2.20 -10.85
CA ARG A 73 1.74 -1.87 -9.44
C ARG A 73 1.67 -0.36 -9.24
N PRO A 74 1.34 0.14 -8.03
CA PRO A 74 1.54 1.55 -7.72
C PRO A 74 3.01 1.93 -7.89
N ASN A 75 3.29 3.11 -8.42
CA ASN A 75 4.61 3.73 -8.35
C ASN A 75 4.99 3.98 -6.88
N LEU A 76 6.22 4.44 -6.61
CA LEU A 76 6.71 4.58 -5.24
C LEU A 76 5.81 5.47 -4.38
N LEU A 77 5.38 6.63 -4.88
CA LEU A 77 4.47 7.53 -4.17
C LEU A 77 3.12 6.87 -3.87
N GLY A 78 2.52 6.19 -4.85
CA GLY A 78 1.26 5.47 -4.67
C GLY A 78 1.37 4.36 -3.62
N ALA A 79 2.49 3.64 -3.60
CA ALA A 79 2.76 2.60 -2.61
C ALA A 79 2.93 3.18 -1.20
N ILE A 80 3.68 4.27 -1.06
CA ILE A 80 3.85 4.99 0.22
C ILE A 80 2.48 5.43 0.76
N LEU A 81 1.64 6.05 -0.07
CA LEU A 81 0.34 6.56 0.37
C LEU A 81 -0.62 5.46 0.80
N VAL A 82 -0.69 4.33 0.07
CA VAL A 82 -1.57 3.23 0.47
C VAL A 82 -1.09 2.57 1.76
N LYS A 83 0.23 2.38 1.95
CA LYS A 83 0.77 1.86 3.21
C LYS A 83 0.58 2.81 4.38
N THR A 84 0.74 4.11 4.15
CA THR A 84 0.42 5.16 5.14
C THR A 84 -1.02 5.06 5.63
N ARG A 85 -1.96 4.81 4.73
CA ARG A 85 -3.39 4.70 5.06
C ARG A 85 -3.76 3.35 5.66
N ALA A 86 -3.02 2.29 5.34
CA ALA A 86 -3.23 0.96 5.92
C ALA A 86 -2.94 0.92 7.42
N VAL A 87 -2.00 1.75 7.93
CA VAL A 87 -1.69 1.84 9.38
C VAL A 87 -2.94 2.13 10.23
N ASP A 88 -3.93 2.86 9.70
CA ASP A 88 -5.14 3.23 10.44
C ASP A 88 -6.17 2.10 10.59
N ILE A 89 -6.07 1.04 9.77
CA ILE A 89 -7.15 0.05 9.62
C ILE A 89 -6.71 -1.41 9.71
N ASP A 90 -5.40 -1.67 9.66
CA ASP A 90 -4.87 -3.03 9.71
C ASP A 90 -4.84 -3.55 11.15
N ASP A 91 -5.12 -4.85 11.33
CA ASP A 91 -5.07 -5.51 12.64
C ASP A 91 -3.64 -5.60 13.19
N VAL A 92 -2.63 -5.48 12.33
CA VAL A 92 -1.20 -5.48 12.68
C VAL A 92 -0.53 -4.22 12.11
N PRO A 93 -0.82 -3.02 12.68
CA PRO A 93 -0.37 -1.75 12.13
C PRO A 93 1.17 -1.61 12.13
N GLU A 94 1.89 -2.36 12.96
CA GLU A 94 3.34 -2.44 12.97
C GLU A 94 3.91 -2.95 11.64
N ASN A 95 3.27 -3.94 11.02
CA ASN A 95 3.69 -4.47 9.71
C ASN A 95 3.53 -3.39 8.62
N GLN A 96 2.43 -2.61 8.68
CA GLN A 96 2.22 -1.52 7.74
C GLN A 96 3.22 -0.38 7.94
N ARG A 97 3.63 -0.09 9.19
CA ARG A 97 4.71 0.87 9.49
C ARG A 97 6.06 0.39 8.99
N LEU A 98 6.38 -0.90 9.11
CA LEU A 98 7.60 -1.49 8.59
C LEU A 98 7.65 -1.38 7.07
N ASP A 99 6.58 -1.76 6.37
CA ASP A 99 6.49 -1.63 4.92
C ASP A 99 6.60 -0.17 4.47
N LEU A 100 5.96 0.75 5.20
CA LEU A 100 6.08 2.18 4.93
C LEU A 100 7.52 2.67 5.13
N ALA A 101 8.20 2.26 6.20
CA ALA A 101 9.60 2.58 6.46
C ALA A 101 10.51 2.08 5.33
N MET A 102 10.30 0.84 4.87
CA MET A 102 11.02 0.26 3.73
C MET A 102 10.79 1.07 2.45
N LEU A 103 9.56 1.43 2.12
CA LEU A 103 9.27 2.22 0.92
C LEU A 103 9.88 3.63 0.98
N LEU A 104 9.82 4.27 2.16
CA LEU A 104 10.47 5.57 2.36
C LEU A 104 11.98 5.51 2.16
N SER A 105 12.62 4.37 2.48
CA SER A 105 14.05 4.17 2.25
C SER A 105 14.44 4.09 0.77
N PHE A 106 13.48 3.90 -0.14
CA PHE A 106 13.70 3.91 -1.59
C PHE A 106 13.52 5.29 -2.24
N VAL A 107 13.24 6.33 -1.45
CA VAL A 107 13.06 7.68 -1.98
C VAL A 107 14.44 8.28 -2.26
N ASP A 108 14.77 8.44 -3.55
CA ASP A 108 16.03 9.04 -3.99
C ASP A 108 16.02 10.58 -3.87
N ASP A 109 14.94 11.22 -4.34
CA ASP A 109 14.73 12.66 -4.26
C ASP A 109 13.40 12.97 -3.57
N ALA A 110 13.49 13.27 -2.27
CA ALA A 110 12.32 13.54 -1.44
C ALA A 110 11.65 14.89 -1.73
N GLU A 111 12.38 15.87 -2.28
CA GLU A 111 11.83 17.17 -2.65
C GLU A 111 11.00 17.03 -3.93
N ALA A 112 11.55 16.35 -4.95
CA ALA A 112 10.82 16.06 -6.18
C ALA A 112 9.56 15.21 -5.91
N LEU A 113 9.68 14.15 -5.12
CA LEU A 113 8.54 13.32 -4.72
C LEU A 113 7.52 14.13 -3.89
N GLY A 114 8.01 15.05 -3.06
CA GLY A 114 7.19 15.95 -2.26
C GLY A 114 6.37 16.94 -3.10
N ALA A 115 6.89 17.38 -4.24
CA ALA A 115 6.17 18.24 -5.18
C ALA A 115 4.96 17.55 -5.85
N GLU A 116 4.96 16.22 -5.92
CA GLU A 116 3.85 15.42 -6.45
C GLU A 116 2.71 15.15 -5.43
N LEU A 117 2.90 15.51 -4.16
CA LEU A 117 1.91 15.30 -3.10
C LEU A 117 0.79 16.36 -3.16
N HIS A 118 -0.45 15.91 -3.09
CA HIS A 118 -1.57 16.80 -2.77
C HIS A 118 -1.61 17.12 -1.27
N GLY A 119 -2.18 18.28 -0.89
CA GLY A 119 -2.23 18.71 0.52
C GLY A 119 -2.89 17.69 1.47
N ARG A 120 -3.92 16.98 1.01
CA ARG A 120 -4.55 15.90 1.80
C ARG A 120 -3.63 14.69 1.98
N GLU A 121 -2.83 14.36 0.97
CA GLU A 121 -1.88 13.23 1.01
C GLU A 121 -0.72 13.54 1.96
N ARG A 122 -0.25 14.79 1.97
CA ARG A 122 0.73 15.29 2.96
C ARG A 122 0.20 15.15 4.39
N SER A 123 -1.08 15.49 4.61
CA SER A 123 -1.73 15.30 5.93
C SER A 123 -1.77 13.83 6.37
N TRP A 124 -1.90 12.87 5.45
CA TRP A 124 -1.87 11.44 5.80
C TRP A 124 -0.51 11.01 6.33
N LEU A 125 0.58 11.45 5.66
CA LEU A 125 1.94 11.22 6.10
C LEU A 125 2.23 11.92 7.44
N GLY A 126 1.75 13.16 7.61
CA GLY A 126 1.93 13.92 8.85
C GLY A 126 1.30 13.26 10.09
N ARG A 127 0.29 12.40 9.90
CA ARG A 127 -0.30 11.59 10.98
C ARG A 127 0.59 10.44 11.45
N ARG A 128 1.68 10.14 10.72
CA ARG A 128 2.67 9.12 11.09
C ARG A 128 3.81 9.70 11.93
N SER A 129 3.50 10.65 12.82
CA SER A 129 4.52 11.33 13.62
C SER A 129 5.25 10.38 14.57
N GLU A 130 4.63 9.25 14.93
CA GLU A 130 5.22 8.16 15.69
C GLU A 130 6.47 7.56 15.01
N MET A 131 6.59 7.69 13.68
CA MET A 131 7.73 7.19 12.91
C MET A 131 8.90 8.19 12.85
N ASN A 132 8.79 9.41 13.38
CA ASN A 132 9.88 10.39 13.33
C ASN A 132 11.05 10.10 14.28
N ALA A 133 10.84 9.20 15.25
CA ALA A 133 11.87 8.75 16.18
C ALA A 133 12.81 7.75 15.49
N VAL A 134 14.12 7.98 15.60
CA VAL A 134 15.15 7.17 14.92
C VAL A 134 15.19 5.71 15.41
N ASP A 135 14.73 5.49 16.64
CA ASP A 135 14.68 4.21 17.34
C ASP A 135 13.31 3.52 17.27
N ALA A 136 12.34 4.11 16.55
CA ALA A 136 11.03 3.49 16.34
C ALA A 136 11.18 2.11 15.68
N ASP A 137 10.35 1.15 16.11
CA ASP A 137 10.52 -0.27 15.78
C ASP A 137 10.53 -0.55 14.28
N CYS A 138 9.76 0.21 13.48
CA CYS A 138 9.70 0.05 12.03
C CYS A 138 11.04 0.31 11.32
N TRP A 139 11.97 1.05 11.95
CA TRP A 139 13.28 1.34 11.40
C TRP A 139 14.35 0.32 11.78
N ARG A 140 14.14 -0.45 12.86
CA ARG A 140 15.16 -1.37 13.41
C ARG A 140 15.60 -2.47 12.45
N PRO A 141 14.70 -3.09 11.66
CA PRO A 141 15.10 -4.10 10.69
C PRO A 141 15.91 -3.52 9.51
N LEU A 142 15.86 -2.20 9.32
CA LEU A 142 16.60 -1.53 8.25
C LEU A 142 18.04 -1.30 8.69
N GLY A 143 18.98 -1.46 7.76
CA GLY A 143 20.37 -1.03 7.96
C GLY A 143 20.46 0.48 8.19
N ALA A 144 21.59 0.94 8.75
CA ALA A 144 21.78 2.34 9.15
C ALA A 144 21.50 3.33 8.00
N ASP A 145 21.97 3.03 6.79
CA ASP A 145 21.81 3.89 5.62
C ASP A 145 20.34 3.99 5.17
N ALA A 146 19.67 2.83 5.01
CA ALA A 146 18.26 2.77 4.63
C ALA A 146 17.36 3.48 5.66
N ARG A 147 17.65 3.31 6.95
CA ARG A 147 16.96 4.02 8.03
C ARG A 147 17.16 5.53 7.90
N GLN A 148 18.39 5.99 7.71
CA GLN A 148 18.69 7.42 7.59
C GLN A 148 17.99 8.03 6.37
N GLN A 149 18.03 7.34 5.22
CA GLN A 149 17.34 7.76 4.01
C GLN A 149 15.82 7.84 4.21
N GLY A 150 15.21 6.80 4.78
CA GLY A 150 13.77 6.76 5.03
C GLY A 150 13.28 7.82 6.01
N LEU A 151 14.02 8.07 7.10
CA LEU A 151 13.72 9.14 8.05
C LEU A 151 13.85 10.54 7.43
N SER A 152 14.90 10.74 6.63
CA SER A 152 15.09 11.99 5.88
C SER A 152 13.91 12.23 4.94
N ALA A 153 13.54 11.22 4.16
CA ALA A 153 12.39 11.28 3.25
C ALA A 153 11.09 11.59 4.00
N LEU A 154 10.79 10.89 5.09
CA LEU A 154 9.57 11.15 5.88
C LEU A 154 9.51 12.60 6.38
N ARG A 155 10.61 13.13 6.90
CA ARG A 155 10.69 14.50 7.41
C ARG A 155 10.51 15.52 6.29
N THR A 156 11.13 15.30 5.12
CA THR A 156 10.96 16.18 3.96
C THR A 156 9.52 16.15 3.44
N LEU A 157 8.93 14.96 3.29
CA LEU A 157 7.57 14.80 2.78
C LEU A 157 6.48 15.32 3.74
N THR A 158 6.82 15.55 5.01
CA THR A 158 5.87 16.06 6.03
C THR A 158 6.05 17.54 6.36
N ARG A 159 7.10 18.20 5.84
CA ARG A 159 7.29 19.65 5.96
C ARG A 159 6.14 20.41 5.27
N SER A 160 5.66 21.46 5.94
CA SER A 160 4.64 22.39 5.40
C SER A 160 5.29 23.55 4.69
#